data_AF-A0A8S9HGE6-F1
#
_entry.id   AF-A0A8S9HGE6-F1
#
_cell.length_a   1.000
_cell.length_b   1.000
_cell.length_c   1.000
_cell.angle_alpha   90.00
_cell.angle_beta   90.00
_cell.angle_gamma   90.00
#
_symmetry.space_group_name_H-M   'P 1'
#
loop_
_entity.id
_entity.type
_entity.pdbx_description
1 polymer ?
#
loop_
_entity_poly.entity_id
_entity_poly.type
_entity_poly.pdbx_seq_one_letter_code
_entity_poly.pdbx_strand_id
1 'polypeptide(L)'
;MLLYALLHLAGYDNVLEEDLKSFRQWGSKTPGHPENFETPGIEVTTGPLGQGIANAVGLALAEKHLAARFNKPDAKVCDPWRWLSDGGISNEAAFLAGHWGLGKLIVFYDDNHISIDGDTAIAFTENVDQRFEALGWHVIWVKNGNTGYDEIRAAIKEAKAVTDKPTLIKVTTTIGYGSPNKANSYSVHGACVYITNTLDL
;
A
#
# COMPACT_ATOMS: atom_id res chain seq x y z
N MET A 1 -1.73 11.29 4.37
CA MET A 1 -2.00 11.25 5.82
C MET A 1 -1.73 9.90 6.46
N LEU A 2 -2.31 8.79 5.99
CA LEU A 2 -2.14 7.47 6.63
C LEU A 2 -0.67 7.12 6.94
N LEU A 3 0.22 7.23 5.95
CA LEU A 3 1.64 6.94 6.14
C LEU A 3 2.30 7.82 7.22
N TYR A 4 2.03 9.13 7.22
CA TYR A 4 2.54 10.05 8.24
C TYR A 4 2.03 9.71 9.65
N ALA A 5 0.74 9.38 9.78
CA ALA A 5 0.18 8.95 11.06
C ALA A 5 0.85 7.66 11.57
N LEU A 6 1.13 6.70 10.68
CA LEU A 6 1.85 5.48 11.04
C LEU A 6 3.30 5.75 11.44
N LEU A 7 4.02 6.63 10.72
CA LEU A 7 5.39 7.04 11.07
C LEU A 7 5.43 7.71 12.46
N HIS A 8 4.50 8.62 12.72
CA HIS A 8 4.36 9.27 14.02
C HIS A 8 4.12 8.25 15.15
N LEU A 9 3.13 7.36 14.99
CA LEU A 9 2.79 6.34 15.98
C LEU A 9 3.90 5.30 16.18
N ALA A 10 4.72 5.07 15.16
CA ALA A 10 5.90 4.21 15.23
C ALA A 10 7.12 4.91 15.87
N GLY A 11 7.02 6.19 16.23
CA GLY A 11 8.07 6.94 16.93
C GLY A 11 9.17 7.47 16.01
N TYR A 12 8.89 7.73 14.73
CA TYR A 12 9.86 8.39 13.85
C TYR A 12 10.02 9.86 14.25
N ASP A 13 11.25 10.26 14.61
CA ASP A 13 11.60 11.62 15.04
C ASP A 13 11.28 12.72 14.01
N ASN A 14 11.07 12.33 12.75
CA ASN A 14 10.84 13.26 11.65
C ASN A 14 9.35 13.57 11.39
N VAL A 15 8.45 12.89 12.11
CA VAL A 15 7.00 13.09 12.00
C VAL A 15 6.41 13.17 13.39
N LEU A 16 6.47 14.36 13.98
CA LEU A 16 5.90 14.66 15.29
C LEU A 16 4.44 15.15 15.13
N GLU A 17 3.73 15.31 16.26
CA GLU A 17 2.33 15.74 16.23
C GLU A 17 2.16 17.11 15.55
N GLU A 18 3.10 18.03 15.78
CA GLU A 18 3.17 19.35 15.14
C GLU A 18 3.37 19.27 13.62
N ASP A 19 4.13 18.28 13.13
CA ASP A 19 4.31 18.06 11.70
C ASP A 19 3.00 17.58 11.07
N LEU A 20 2.23 16.73 11.77
CA LEU A 20 0.91 16.28 11.30
C LEU A 20 -0.10 17.44 11.22
N LYS A 21 -0.05 18.37 12.19
CA LYS A 21 -0.88 19.59 12.17
C LYS A 21 -0.55 20.53 11.01
N SER A 22 0.67 20.41 10.47
CA SER A 22 1.17 21.21 9.35
C SER A 22 1.03 20.50 7.99
N PHE A 23 0.20 19.45 7.90
CA PHE A 23 -0.02 18.72 6.65
C PHE A 23 -0.39 19.66 5.50
N ARG A 24 0.29 19.48 4.36
CA ARG A 24 0.12 20.29 3.13
C ARG A 24 0.43 21.79 3.30
N GLN A 25 1.08 22.20 4.39
CA GLN A 25 1.52 23.58 4.57
C GLN A 25 2.92 23.79 3.97
N TRP A 26 3.21 25.04 3.58
CA TRP A 26 4.50 25.42 3.01
C TRP A 26 5.65 25.11 3.98
N GLY A 27 6.71 24.46 3.47
CA GLY A 27 7.88 24.09 4.25
C GLY A 27 7.63 23.01 5.32
N SER A 28 6.47 22.35 5.30
CA SER A 28 6.19 21.24 6.21
C SER A 28 6.89 19.95 5.76
N LYS A 29 7.23 19.11 6.74
CA LYS A 29 7.74 17.75 6.51
C LYS A 29 6.66 16.74 6.11
N THR A 30 5.42 17.19 5.94
CA THR A 30 4.24 16.36 5.63
C THR A 30 3.56 16.89 4.36
N PRO A 31 4.25 16.83 3.20
CA PRO A 31 3.70 17.28 1.93
C PRO A 31 2.43 16.51 1.53
N GLY A 32 1.73 17.02 0.52
CA GLY A 32 0.44 16.45 0.10
C GLY A 32 0.51 15.02 -0.43
N HIS A 33 1.67 14.63 -0.94
CA HIS A 33 2.05 13.27 -1.32
C HIS A 33 3.41 12.93 -0.70
N PRO A 34 3.70 11.64 -0.40
CA PRO A 34 4.99 11.22 0.15
C PRO A 34 6.18 11.64 -0.71
N GLU A 35 7.21 12.24 -0.10
CA GLU A 35 8.44 12.67 -0.75
C GLU A 35 9.66 12.14 0.02
N ASN A 36 10.51 11.34 -0.62
CA ASN A 36 11.66 10.70 0.06
C ASN A 36 12.76 11.70 0.47
N PHE A 37 12.86 12.82 -0.24
CA PHE A 37 13.87 13.84 -0.03
C PHE A 37 13.49 14.83 1.07
N GLU A 38 12.22 14.83 1.49
CA GLU A 38 11.67 15.74 2.49
C GLU A 38 11.46 15.04 3.84
N THR A 39 10.87 13.83 3.83
CA THR A 39 10.49 13.12 5.06
C THR A 39 11.31 11.83 5.25
N PRO A 40 12.31 11.79 6.15
CA PRO A 40 13.05 10.55 6.42
C PRO A 40 12.13 9.46 7.00
N GLY A 41 12.27 8.25 6.46
CA GLY A 41 11.35 7.12 6.67
C GLY A 41 10.45 6.87 5.45
N ILE A 42 10.39 7.79 4.49
CA ILE A 42 9.75 7.59 3.18
C ILE A 42 10.81 7.11 2.19
N GLU A 43 10.63 5.90 1.68
CA GLU A 43 11.61 5.25 0.77
C GLU A 43 11.61 5.89 -0.62
N VAL A 44 10.43 6.21 -1.15
CA VAL A 44 10.26 6.73 -2.53
C VAL A 44 9.17 7.78 -2.59
N THR A 45 9.35 8.78 -3.46
CA THR A 45 8.32 9.77 -3.78
C THR A 45 7.19 9.12 -4.58
N THR A 46 5.95 9.37 -4.18
CA THR A 46 4.74 8.86 -4.84
C THR A 46 3.70 9.98 -5.02
N GLY A 47 2.50 9.66 -5.51
CA GLY A 47 1.47 10.63 -5.88
C GLY A 47 0.98 10.37 -7.29
N PRO A 48 1.87 10.39 -8.31
CA PRO A 48 1.54 9.85 -9.62
C PRO A 48 1.21 8.36 -9.51
N LEU A 49 -0.05 8.01 -9.79
CA LEU A 49 -0.57 6.65 -9.59
C LEU A 49 0.29 5.61 -10.35
N GLY A 50 0.65 4.55 -9.63
CA GLY A 50 1.41 3.42 -10.15
C GLY A 50 2.92 3.45 -10.02
N GLN A 51 3.52 4.62 -9.84
CA GLN A 51 4.98 4.69 -9.66
C GLN A 51 5.43 3.91 -8.42
N GLY A 52 4.60 3.91 -7.36
CA GLY A 52 4.85 3.16 -6.13
C GLY A 52 5.13 1.68 -6.39
N ILE A 53 4.23 0.96 -7.08
CA ILE A 53 4.41 -0.48 -7.32
C ILE A 53 5.62 -0.77 -8.21
N ALA A 54 5.91 0.05 -9.22
CA ALA A 54 7.13 -0.11 -10.01
C ALA A 54 8.39 0.06 -9.16
N ASN A 55 8.41 1.06 -8.28
CA ASN A 55 9.49 1.24 -7.31
C ASN A 55 9.60 0.04 -6.36
N ALA A 56 8.48 -0.51 -5.89
CA ALA A 56 8.45 -1.71 -5.05
C ALA A 56 9.15 -2.90 -5.70
N VAL A 57 8.85 -3.14 -6.98
CA VAL A 57 9.45 -4.20 -7.78
C VAL A 57 10.96 -3.99 -7.89
N GLY A 58 11.41 -2.77 -8.18
CA GLY A 58 12.84 -2.44 -8.21
C GLY A 58 13.53 -2.64 -6.86
N LEU A 59 12.88 -2.23 -5.77
CA LEU A 59 13.38 -2.38 -4.41
C LEU A 59 13.44 -3.86 -3.96
N ALA A 60 12.50 -4.70 -4.38
CA ALA A 60 12.50 -6.14 -4.14
C ALA A 60 13.55 -6.86 -5.02
N LEU A 61 13.73 -6.41 -6.26
CA LEU A 61 14.79 -6.90 -7.15
C LEU A 61 16.18 -6.60 -6.56
N ALA A 62 16.38 -5.38 -6.07
CA ALA A 62 17.64 -4.97 -5.43
C ALA A 62 17.95 -5.83 -4.21
N GLU A 63 16.95 -6.10 -3.37
CA GLU A 63 17.08 -7.02 -2.22
C GLU A 63 17.51 -8.42 -2.69
N LYS A 64 16.78 -9.01 -3.64
CA LYS A 64 17.04 -10.36 -4.14
C LYS A 64 18.44 -10.47 -4.74
N HIS A 65 18.87 -9.45 -5.48
CA HIS A 65 20.20 -9.37 -6.08
C HIS A 65 21.30 -9.30 -5.01
N LEU A 66 21.17 -8.40 -4.03
CA LEU A 66 22.16 -8.26 -2.96
C LEU A 66 22.22 -9.51 -2.08
N ALA A 67 21.07 -10.08 -1.72
CA ALA A 67 20.99 -11.34 -0.99
C ALA A 67 21.73 -12.47 -1.71
N ALA A 68 21.51 -12.63 -3.03
CA ALA A 68 22.20 -13.66 -3.82
C ALA A 68 23.71 -13.45 -3.90
N ARG A 69 24.19 -12.20 -3.83
CA ARG A 69 25.62 -11.88 -3.92
C ARG A 69 26.36 -11.97 -2.59
N PHE A 70 25.69 -11.61 -1.49
CA PHE A 70 26.36 -11.39 -0.21
C PHE A 70 25.95 -12.38 0.88
N ASN A 71 24.75 -12.95 0.84
CA ASN A 71 24.38 -13.95 1.84
C ASN A 71 25.24 -15.21 1.68
N LYS A 72 25.57 -15.81 2.82
CA LYS A 72 26.23 -17.12 2.93
C LYS A 72 25.25 -18.13 3.52
N PRO A 73 25.47 -19.44 3.33
CA PRO A 73 24.60 -20.47 3.90
C PRO A 73 24.38 -20.34 5.43
N ASP A 74 25.37 -19.81 6.13
CA ASP A 74 25.42 -19.62 7.59
C ASP A 74 25.19 -18.16 8.04
N ALA A 75 25.05 -17.21 7.11
CA ALA A 75 24.87 -15.79 7.44
C ALA A 75 24.01 -15.05 6.40
N LYS A 76 22.85 -14.56 6.84
CA LYS A 76 21.97 -13.70 6.03
C LYS A 76 22.10 -12.25 6.49
N VAL A 77 22.72 -11.42 5.66
CA VAL A 77 22.94 -9.98 5.92
C VAL A 77 21.96 -9.08 5.16
N CYS A 78 21.29 -9.61 4.13
CA CYS A 78 20.24 -8.92 3.38
C CYS A 78 18.94 -9.76 3.42
N ASP A 79 17.95 -9.30 4.20
CA ASP A 79 16.63 -9.99 4.37
C ASP A 79 15.39 -9.08 4.67
N PRO A 80 15.22 -7.88 4.08
CA PRO A 80 14.04 -7.03 4.33
C PRO A 80 12.77 -7.46 3.54
N TRP A 81 11.59 -7.11 4.07
CA TRP A 81 10.26 -7.27 3.42
C TRP A 81 9.71 -5.91 2.96
N ARG A 82 8.87 -5.86 1.91
CA ARG A 82 8.31 -4.61 1.37
C ARG A 82 6.80 -4.69 1.06
N TRP A 83 6.05 -3.63 1.37
CA TRP A 83 4.59 -3.53 1.26
C TRP A 83 4.15 -2.24 0.55
N LEU A 84 3.22 -2.32 -0.42
CA LEU A 84 2.67 -1.14 -1.14
C LEU A 84 1.21 -1.32 -1.58
N SER A 85 0.59 -0.24 -2.09
CA SER A 85 -0.73 -0.17 -2.74
C SER A 85 -0.69 0.51 -4.14
N ASP A 86 -1.77 0.38 -4.94
CA ASP A 86 -1.80 0.28 -6.42
C ASP A 86 -1.88 1.60 -7.26
N GLY A 87 -1.64 1.47 -8.58
CA GLY A 87 -2.02 2.40 -9.66
C GLY A 87 -1.35 2.13 -11.04
N GLY A 88 -1.93 2.67 -12.13
CA GLY A 88 -1.31 3.00 -13.44
C GLY A 88 -0.33 2.03 -14.12
N ILE A 89 0.98 2.29 -13.99
CA ILE A 89 2.09 1.52 -14.61
C ILE A 89 2.26 0.09 -14.02
N SER A 90 1.29 -0.35 -13.21
CA SER A 90 1.33 -1.57 -12.42
C SER A 90 1.46 -2.84 -13.23
N ASN A 91 0.85 -2.95 -14.42
CA ASN A 91 0.81 -4.22 -15.14
C ASN A 91 2.18 -4.66 -15.69
N GLU A 92 2.98 -3.73 -16.24
CA GLU A 92 4.33 -4.02 -16.72
C GLU A 92 5.26 -4.44 -15.59
N ALA A 93 5.23 -3.69 -14.49
CA ALA A 93 6.01 -3.99 -13.29
C ALA A 93 5.57 -5.33 -12.66
N ALA A 94 4.27 -5.58 -12.59
CA ALA A 94 3.72 -6.81 -12.05
C ALA A 94 4.09 -8.04 -12.90
N PHE A 95 4.08 -7.90 -14.23
CA PHE A 95 4.57 -8.93 -15.14
C PHE A 95 6.03 -9.30 -14.83
N LEU A 96 6.93 -8.31 -14.73
CA LEU A 96 8.34 -8.56 -14.42
C LEU A 96 8.55 -9.18 -13.04
N ALA A 97 7.80 -8.73 -12.03
CA ALA A 97 7.88 -9.27 -10.68
C ALA A 97 7.48 -10.75 -10.61
N GLY A 98 6.42 -11.13 -11.33
CA GLY A 98 5.98 -12.51 -11.46
C GLY A 98 6.98 -13.35 -12.23
N HIS A 99 7.46 -12.85 -13.38
CA HIS A 99 8.51 -13.52 -14.17
C HIS A 99 9.79 -13.79 -13.37
N TRP A 100 10.23 -12.83 -12.53
CA TRP A 100 11.42 -12.99 -11.69
C TRP A 100 11.18 -13.74 -10.38
N GLY A 101 9.94 -14.12 -10.05
CA GLY A 101 9.60 -14.81 -8.81
C GLY A 101 10.05 -14.05 -7.57
N LEU A 102 9.64 -12.77 -7.45
CA LEU A 102 10.02 -11.91 -6.32
C LEU A 102 9.23 -12.27 -5.04
N GLY A 103 9.53 -13.42 -4.43
CA GLY A 103 8.79 -13.99 -3.29
C GLY A 103 8.71 -13.16 -1.99
N LYS A 104 9.50 -12.10 -1.87
CA LYS A 104 9.43 -11.17 -0.72
C LYS A 104 8.63 -9.91 -1.00
N LEU A 105 8.14 -9.75 -2.23
CA LEU A 105 7.25 -8.66 -2.60
C LEU A 105 5.81 -9.06 -2.23
N ILE A 106 5.22 -8.30 -1.32
CA ILE A 106 3.82 -8.44 -0.92
C ILE A 106 3.12 -7.12 -1.21
N VAL A 107 2.07 -7.13 -2.01
CA VAL A 107 1.28 -5.94 -2.38
C VAL A 107 -0.10 -6.06 -1.75
N PHE A 108 -0.57 -4.99 -1.12
CA PHE A 108 -1.94 -4.88 -0.64
C PHE A 108 -2.76 -4.07 -1.64
N TYR A 109 -3.79 -4.69 -2.21
CA TYR A 109 -4.75 -4.00 -3.06
C TYR A 109 -5.97 -3.61 -2.23
N ASP A 110 -6.19 -2.31 -2.07
CA ASP A 110 -7.38 -1.75 -1.41
C ASP A 110 -8.59 -1.81 -2.35
N ASP A 111 -9.33 -2.91 -2.25
CA ASP A 111 -10.47 -3.26 -3.10
C ASP A 111 -11.76 -2.63 -2.55
N ASN A 112 -11.85 -1.30 -2.64
CA ASN A 112 -12.95 -0.52 -2.06
C ASN A 112 -14.06 -0.13 -3.05
N HIS A 113 -13.91 -0.50 -4.33
CA HIS A 113 -14.87 -0.25 -5.42
C HIS A 113 -15.17 1.23 -5.71
N ILE A 114 -14.37 2.18 -5.24
CA ILE A 114 -14.55 3.63 -5.44
C ILE A 114 -13.30 4.26 -6.05
N SER A 115 -13.50 5.09 -7.06
CA SER A 115 -12.51 6.00 -7.64
C SER A 115 -12.99 7.46 -7.55
N ILE A 116 -12.24 8.41 -8.14
CA ILE A 116 -12.67 9.81 -8.24
C ILE A 116 -14.01 9.93 -8.97
N ASP A 117 -14.21 9.13 -10.03
CA ASP A 117 -15.39 9.19 -10.90
C ASP A 117 -16.62 8.48 -10.30
N GLY A 118 -16.52 7.94 -9.09
CA GLY A 118 -17.59 7.16 -8.47
C GLY A 118 -17.25 5.69 -8.37
N ASP A 119 -18.28 4.85 -8.50
CA ASP A 119 -18.14 3.39 -8.50
C ASP A 119 -17.18 2.95 -9.62
N THR A 120 -16.23 2.09 -9.28
CA THR A 120 -15.27 1.52 -10.24
C THR A 120 -15.93 0.88 -11.45
N ALA A 121 -17.15 0.34 -11.34
CA ALA A 121 -17.86 -0.34 -12.42
C ALA A 121 -18.11 0.54 -13.65
N ILE A 122 -18.02 1.88 -13.54
CA ILE A 122 -18.13 2.79 -14.69
C ILE A 122 -16.99 2.61 -15.70
N ALA A 123 -15.81 2.18 -15.26
CA ALA A 123 -14.59 2.12 -16.09
C ALA A 123 -13.66 0.93 -15.78
N PHE A 124 -13.91 0.16 -14.73
CA PHE A 124 -13.03 -0.88 -14.22
C PHE A 124 -13.86 -2.07 -13.71
N THR A 125 -14.03 -3.08 -14.56
CA THR A 125 -14.84 -4.29 -14.30
C THR A 125 -14.08 -5.60 -14.55
N GLU A 126 -12.75 -5.50 -14.73
CA GLU A 126 -11.91 -6.67 -14.94
C GLU A 126 -11.82 -7.55 -13.68
N ASN A 127 -11.41 -8.80 -13.87
CA ASN A 127 -11.03 -9.66 -12.76
C ASN A 127 -9.54 -9.49 -12.44
N VAL A 128 -9.25 -8.62 -11.46
CA VAL A 128 -7.88 -8.35 -10.98
C VAL A 128 -7.20 -9.62 -10.51
N ASP A 129 -7.92 -10.48 -9.80
CA ASP A 129 -7.40 -11.72 -9.20
C ASP A 129 -6.86 -12.62 -10.31
N GLN A 130 -7.67 -12.88 -11.35
CA GLN A 130 -7.28 -13.67 -12.51
C GLN A 130 -6.14 -13.03 -13.31
N ARG A 131 -6.11 -11.70 -13.44
CA ARG A 131 -5.00 -11.00 -14.10
C ARG A 131 -3.69 -11.26 -13.36
N PHE A 132 -3.67 -11.10 -12.05
CA PHE A 132 -2.45 -11.32 -11.25
C PHE A 132 -2.03 -12.80 -11.21
N GLU A 133 -2.98 -13.73 -11.12
CA GLU A 133 -2.69 -15.16 -11.28
C GLU A 133 -2.02 -15.45 -12.63
N ALA A 134 -2.54 -14.87 -13.72
CA ALA A 134 -1.96 -15.00 -15.06
C ALA A 134 -0.55 -14.38 -15.19
N LEU A 135 -0.24 -13.36 -14.38
CA LEU A 135 1.09 -12.78 -14.28
C LEU A 135 2.05 -13.61 -13.40
N GLY A 136 1.61 -14.73 -12.83
CA GLY A 136 2.44 -15.61 -12.00
C GLY A 136 2.50 -15.22 -10.52
N TRP A 137 1.54 -14.45 -10.02
CA TRP A 137 1.47 -14.06 -8.62
C TRP A 137 0.71 -15.09 -7.77
N HIS A 138 1.01 -15.11 -6.47
CA HIS A 138 0.12 -15.71 -5.48
C HIS A 138 -0.95 -14.68 -5.10
N VAL A 139 -2.21 -15.08 -5.05
CA VAL A 139 -3.33 -14.18 -4.74
C VAL A 139 -4.06 -14.66 -3.50
N ILE A 140 -4.24 -13.75 -2.54
CA ILE A 140 -4.98 -13.99 -1.29
C ILE A 140 -6.09 -12.94 -1.21
N TRP A 141 -7.31 -13.36 -0.91
CA TRP A 141 -8.44 -12.45 -0.76
C TRP A 141 -8.92 -12.40 0.69
N VAL A 142 -8.73 -11.23 1.31
CA VAL A 142 -9.33 -10.86 2.60
C VAL A 142 -10.64 -10.12 2.32
N LYS A 143 -11.77 -10.77 2.61
CA LYS A 143 -13.10 -10.25 2.27
C LYS A 143 -13.58 -9.15 3.21
N ASN A 144 -13.05 -9.08 4.43
CA ASN A 144 -13.40 -8.07 5.42
C ASN A 144 -12.15 -7.34 5.92
N GLY A 145 -11.71 -6.33 5.18
CA GLY A 145 -10.58 -5.48 5.58
C GLY A 145 -10.90 -4.49 6.70
N ASN A 146 -12.17 -4.19 6.94
CA ASN A 146 -12.60 -3.19 7.93
C ASN A 146 -12.37 -3.66 9.37
N THR A 147 -12.63 -4.95 9.63
CA THR A 147 -12.56 -5.56 10.98
C THR A 147 -11.93 -6.96 11.02
N GLY A 148 -11.60 -7.56 9.87
CA GLY A 148 -11.01 -8.90 9.78
C GLY A 148 -9.51 -8.92 10.09
N TYR A 149 -9.10 -8.42 11.26
CA TYR A 149 -7.69 -8.32 11.63
C TYR A 149 -6.96 -9.67 11.62
N ASP A 150 -7.64 -10.74 12.03
CA ASP A 150 -7.07 -12.10 12.03
C ASP A 150 -6.90 -12.64 10.61
N GLU A 151 -7.82 -12.32 9.69
CA GLU A 151 -7.69 -12.68 8.27
C GLU A 151 -6.49 -11.97 7.63
N ILE A 152 -6.30 -10.68 7.93
CA ILE A 152 -5.13 -9.93 7.46
C ILE A 152 -3.83 -10.53 8.00
N ARG A 153 -3.78 -10.88 9.31
CA ARG A 153 -2.61 -11.53 9.90
C ARG A 153 -2.32 -12.89 9.27
N ALA A 154 -3.36 -13.68 9.01
CA ALA A 154 -3.24 -14.97 8.33
C ALA A 154 -2.73 -14.80 6.90
N ALA A 155 -3.27 -13.85 6.14
CA ALA A 155 -2.85 -13.54 4.78
C ALA A 155 -1.37 -13.11 4.72
N ILE A 156 -0.92 -12.27 5.65
CA ILE A 156 0.50 -11.88 5.74
C ILE A 156 1.38 -13.10 6.03
N LYS A 157 0.96 -13.98 6.95
CA LYS A 157 1.71 -15.19 7.29
C LYS A 157 1.80 -16.14 6.10
N GLU A 158 0.71 -16.32 5.36
CA GLU A 158 0.67 -17.13 4.16
C GLU A 158 1.53 -16.54 3.05
N ALA A 159 1.41 -15.24 2.76
CA ALA A 159 2.22 -14.54 1.78
C ALA A 159 3.71 -14.69 2.05
N LYS A 160 4.13 -14.62 3.33
CA LYS A 160 5.52 -14.84 3.73
C LYS A 160 6.02 -16.27 3.55
N ALA A 161 5.12 -17.25 3.49
CA ALA A 161 5.45 -18.66 3.26
C ALA A 161 5.64 -18.97 1.76
N VAL A 162 5.10 -18.15 0.87
CA VAL A 162 5.28 -18.27 -0.58
C VAL A 162 6.55 -17.53 -1.00
N THR A 163 7.63 -18.27 -1.23
CA THR A 163 8.96 -17.68 -1.46
C THR A 163 9.38 -17.61 -2.93
N ASP A 164 8.62 -18.20 -3.83
CA ASP A 164 8.91 -18.31 -5.26
C ASP A 164 8.05 -17.38 -6.13
N LYS A 165 7.02 -16.73 -5.57
CA LYS A 165 6.12 -15.82 -6.28
C LYS A 165 5.85 -14.55 -5.47
N PRO A 166 5.78 -13.36 -6.11
CA PRO A 166 5.23 -12.19 -5.43
C PRO A 166 3.77 -12.45 -5.05
N THR A 167 3.31 -11.83 -3.95
CA THR A 167 1.95 -12.03 -3.45
C THR A 167 1.11 -10.75 -3.56
N LEU A 168 -0.09 -10.86 -4.11
CA LEU A 168 -1.15 -9.86 -4.03
C LEU A 168 -2.12 -10.26 -2.92
N ILE A 169 -2.24 -9.44 -1.89
CA ILE A 169 -3.30 -9.54 -0.89
C ILE A 169 -4.37 -8.52 -1.26
N LYS A 170 -5.44 -9.00 -1.89
CA LYS A 170 -6.64 -8.19 -2.15
C LYS A 170 -7.42 -8.07 -0.85
N VAL A 171 -7.67 -6.83 -0.42
CA VAL A 171 -8.37 -6.53 0.82
C VAL A 171 -9.60 -5.71 0.49
N THR A 172 -10.78 -6.30 0.61
CA THR A 172 -12.03 -5.57 0.40
C THR A 172 -12.31 -4.68 1.60
N THR A 173 -12.38 -3.37 1.38
CA THR A 173 -12.63 -2.37 2.43
C THR A 173 -13.81 -1.48 2.07
N THR A 174 -14.22 -0.63 3.01
CA THR A 174 -15.13 0.48 2.73
C THR A 174 -14.34 1.79 2.80
N ILE A 175 -14.27 2.53 1.68
CA ILE A 175 -13.60 3.83 1.69
C ILE A 175 -14.29 4.77 2.70
N GLY A 176 -13.51 5.45 3.54
CA GLY A 176 -14.05 6.31 4.59
C GLY A 176 -14.79 5.56 5.71
N TYR A 177 -14.49 4.27 5.92
CA TYR A 177 -15.07 3.45 6.99
C TYR A 177 -15.14 4.21 8.33
N GLY A 178 -16.30 4.18 8.96
CA GLY A 178 -16.60 4.92 10.19
C GLY A 178 -17.24 6.29 9.99
N SER A 179 -17.19 6.89 8.78
CA SER A 179 -17.95 8.10 8.49
C SER A 179 -19.44 7.79 8.30
N PRO A 180 -20.35 8.30 9.15
CA PRO A 180 -21.77 7.94 9.05
C PRO A 180 -22.44 8.48 7.78
N ASN A 181 -21.91 9.58 7.23
CA ASN A 181 -22.56 10.32 6.13
C ASN A 181 -21.78 10.23 4.81
N LYS A 182 -20.51 9.85 4.83
CA LYS A 182 -19.64 9.84 3.62
C LYS A 182 -18.95 8.52 3.34
N ALA A 183 -19.08 7.50 4.19
CA ALA A 183 -18.50 6.19 3.88
C ALA A 183 -19.08 5.63 2.57
N ASN A 184 -18.28 4.85 1.84
CA ASN A 184 -18.64 4.22 0.57
C ASN A 184 -19.08 5.21 -0.54
N SER A 185 -18.47 6.40 -0.59
CA SER A 185 -18.79 7.44 -1.55
C SER A 185 -17.54 8.13 -2.06
N TYR A 186 -17.48 8.46 -3.36
CA TYR A 186 -16.37 9.22 -3.95
C TYR A 186 -16.16 10.57 -3.25
N SER A 187 -17.18 11.11 -2.59
CA SER A 187 -17.10 12.37 -1.84
C SER A 187 -16.14 12.34 -0.63
N VAL A 188 -15.72 11.15 -0.19
CA VAL A 188 -14.73 10.96 0.90
C VAL A 188 -13.30 10.80 0.37
N HIS A 189 -13.11 10.64 -0.94
CA HIS A 189 -11.81 10.32 -1.54
C HIS A 189 -10.78 11.46 -1.40
N GLY A 190 -11.15 12.66 -1.86
CA GLY A 190 -10.22 13.79 -2.00
C GLY A 190 -10.56 15.03 -1.17
N ALA A 191 -11.59 14.95 -0.31
CA ALA A 191 -12.10 16.09 0.44
C ALA A 191 -12.10 15.83 1.94
N CYS A 192 -11.92 16.89 2.74
CA CYS A 192 -12.04 16.81 4.18
C CYS A 192 -13.43 16.30 4.60
N VAL A 193 -13.44 15.40 5.58
CA VAL A 193 -14.67 14.98 6.25
C VAL A 193 -14.91 15.96 7.39
N TYR A 194 -15.84 16.89 7.20
CA TYR A 194 -16.30 17.73 8.30
C TYR A 194 -17.10 16.86 9.28
N ILE A 195 -16.69 16.84 10.54
CA ILE A 195 -17.53 16.33 11.62
C ILE A 195 -18.56 17.42 11.89
N THR A 196 -19.77 17.30 11.35
CA THR A 196 -20.89 18.16 11.74
C THR A 196 -21.61 17.69 13.01
N ASN A 197 -21.07 16.72 13.77
CA ASN A 197 -21.73 16.15 14.97
C ASN A 197 -20.77 15.92 16.16
N THR A 198 -20.14 16.96 16.71
CA THR A 198 -19.45 16.86 18.03
C THR A 198 -19.82 17.92 19.06
N LEU A 199 -20.92 18.68 18.87
CA LEU A 199 -21.46 19.54 19.93
C LEU A 199 -22.99 19.60 19.81
N ASP A 200 -23.67 18.61 20.39
CA ASP A 200 -25.07 18.67 20.86
C ASP A 200 -25.38 17.43 21.74
N LEU A 201 -24.54 17.20 22.75
CA LEU A 201 -24.83 16.41 23.96
C LEU A 201 -24.24 17.13 25.17
#